data_AF-A0A948EW63-F1
#
_entry.id   AF-A0A948EW63-F1
#
_cell.length_a   1.000
_cell.length_b   1.000
_cell.length_c   1.000
_cell.angle_alpha   90.00
_cell.angle_beta   90.00
_cell.angle_gamma   90.00
#
_symmetry.space_group_name_H-M   'P 1'
#
loop_
_entity.id
_entity.type
_entity.pdbx_description
1 polymer ?
#
loop_
_entity_poly.entity_id
_entity_poly.type
_entity_poly.pdbx_seq_one_letter_code
_entity_poly.pdbx_strand_id
1 'polypeptide(L)' 'MLWAEVLADRSLKDLPYKIELDKWGNVIMSPASNRHGRLQSVLAALLEKLPRGRTLMECSVATPE' A
#
# COMPACT_ATOMS: atom_id res chain seq x y z
N MET A 1 2.41 -4.88 -16.43
CA MET A 1 1.63 -3.63 -16.34
C MET A 1 2.43 -2.60 -15.57
N LEU A 2 2.55 -1.38 -16.08
CA LEU A 2 3.06 -0.22 -15.38
C LEU A 2 1.96 0.43 -14.54
N TRP A 3 2.33 1.13 -13.47
CA TRP A 3 1.35 1.83 -12.62
C TRP A 3 0.50 2.85 -13.41
N ALA A 4 1.09 3.50 -14.41
CA ALA A 4 0.38 4.42 -15.30
C ALA A 4 -0.76 3.73 -16.08
N GLU A 5 -0.60 2.46 -16.44
CA GLU A 5 -1.63 1.69 -17.14
C GLU A 5 -2.79 1.34 -16.19
N VAL A 6 -2.51 1.04 -14.92
CA VAL A 6 -3.54 0.83 -13.88
C VAL A 6 -4.38 2.10 -13.69
N LEU A 7 -3.74 3.27 -13.62
CA LEU A 7 -4.43 4.55 -13.45
C LEU A 7 -5.32 4.92 -14.65
N ALA A 8 -4.95 4.46 -15.85
CA ALA A 8 -5.70 4.72 -17.08
C ALA A 8 -6.88 3.75 -17.28
N ASP A 9 -6.86 2.57 -16.63
CA ASP A 9 -7.89 1.55 -16.77
C ASP A 9 -9.16 1.90 -15.98
N ARG A 10 -10.24 2.20 -16.72
CA ARG A 10 -11.53 2.56 -16.13
C ARG A 10 -12.19 1.42 -15.37
N SER A 11 -11.88 0.16 -15.68
CA SER A 11 -12.44 -1.01 -14.99
C SER A 11 -11.88 -1.19 -13.58
N LEU A 12 -10.70 -0.62 -13.31
CA LEU A 12 -10.04 -0.65 -12.00
C LEU A 12 -10.37 0.57 -11.13
N LYS A 13 -11.22 1.48 -11.63
CA LYS A 13 -11.67 2.66 -10.91
C LYS A 13 -12.74 2.30 -9.87
N ASP A 14 -12.69 2.96 -8.72
CA ASP A 14 -13.72 2.89 -7.67
C ASP A 14 -13.99 1.48 -7.13
N LEU A 15 -12.97 0.61 -7.16
CA LEU A 15 -13.04 -0.73 -6.57
C LEU A 15 -13.22 -0.65 -5.04
N PRO A 16 -14.02 -1.55 -4.44
CA PRO A 16 -14.24 -1.55 -2.99
C PRO A 16 -13.04 -2.10 -2.19
N TYR A 17 -11.91 -2.39 -2.86
CA TYR A 17 -10.72 -2.98 -2.28
C TYR A 17 -9.45 -2.25 -2.76
N LYS A 18 -8.36 -2.38 -1.99
CA LYS A 18 -7.04 -1.91 -2.41
C LYS A 18 -6.46 -2.85 -3.47
N ILE A 19 -5.87 -2.27 -4.51
CA ILE A 19 -5.11 -2.98 -5.54
C ILE A 19 -3.65 -2.52 -5.53
N GLU A 20 -2.75 -3.44 -5.80
CA GLU A 20 -1.30 -3.22 -5.89
C GLU A 20 -0.75 -3.91 -7.15
N LEU A 21 0.44 -3.52 -7.58
CA LEU A 21 1.18 -4.26 -8.61
C LEU A 21 2.35 -4.99 -7.96
N ASP A 22 2.55 -6.25 -8.34
CA ASP A 22 3.82 -6.93 -8.04
C ASP A 22 4.92 -6.54 -9.04
N LYS A 23 6.13 -7.06 -8.82
CA LYS A 23 7.29 -6.78 -9.66
C LYS A 23 7.18 -7.27 -11.10
N TRP A 24 6.25 -8.19 -11.39
CA TRP A 24 5.98 -8.67 -12.76
C TRP A 24 4.80 -7.91 -13.39
N GLY A 25 4.22 -6.96 -12.66
CA GLY A 25 3.10 -6.15 -13.08
C GLY A 25 1.77 -6.89 -13.06
N ASN A 26 1.62 -7.92 -12.21
CA ASN A 26 0.33 -8.52 -11.92
C ASN A 26 -0.43 -7.67 -10.89
N VAL A 27 -1.74 -7.54 -11.08
CA VAL A 27 -2.61 -6.90 -10.09
C VAL A 27 -2.84 -7.84 -8.91
N ILE A 28 -2.43 -7.42 -7.72
CA ILE A 28 -2.68 -8.12 -6.47
C ILE A 28 -3.79 -7.39 -5.70
N MET A 29 -4.73 -8.17 -5.17
CA MET A 29 -5.78 -7.70 -4.27
C MET A 29 -5.57 -8.32 -2.90
N SER A 30 -5.04 -7.52 -1.96
CA SER A 30 -4.88 -7.94 -0.57
C SER A 30 -5.79 -7.08 0.32
N PRO A 31 -6.97 -7.57 0.71
CA PRO A 31 -7.81 -6.84 1.66
C PRO A 31 -7.08 -6.74 3.00
N ALA A 32 -6.83 -5.50 3.45
CA ALA A 32 -6.30 -5.27 4.79
C ALA A 32 -7.39 -5.62 5.82
N SER A 33 -7.10 -6.58 6.71
CA SER A 33 -8.02 -6.90 7.82
C SER A 33 -7.97 -5.82 8.91
N ASN A 34 -9.04 -5.67 9.70
CA ASN A 34 -9.04 -4.78 10.88
C ASN A 34 -7.90 -5.11 11.86
N ARG A 35 -7.55 -6.40 11.99
CA ARG A 35 -6.42 -6.85 12.80
C ARG A 35 -5.09 -6.33 12.24
N HIS A 36 -4.91 -6.40 10.92
CA HIS A 36 -3.72 -5.85 10.25
C HIS A 36 -3.61 -4.34 10.51
N GLY A 37 -4.67 -3.57 10.23
CA GLY A 37 -4.68 -2.12 10.42
C GLY A 37 -4.37 -1.71 11.87
N ARG A 38 -4.98 -2.39 12.86
CA ARG A 38 -4.69 -2.15 14.28
C ARG A 38 -3.21 -2.36 14.61
N LEU A 39 -2.63 -3.47 14.16
CA LEU A 39 -1.22 -3.78 14.44
C LEU A 39 -0.29 -2.76 13.78
N GLN A 40 -0.55 -2.39 12.54
CA GLN A 40 0.22 -1.40 11.80
C GLN A 40 0.20 -0.03 12.52
N SER A 41 -0.96 0.43 12.99
CA SER A 41 -1.07 1.69 13.73
C SER A 41 -0.31 1.67 15.06
N VAL A 42 -0.35 0.55 15.80
CA VAL A 42 0.42 0.40 17.04
C VAL A 42 1.92 0.48 16.77
N LEU A 43 2.40 -0.19 15.71
CA LEU A 43 3.81 -0.15 15.33
C LEU A 43 4.23 1.26 14.92
N ALA A 44 3.43 1.95 14.10
CA ALA A 44 3.73 3.33 13.70
C ALA A 44 3.85 4.25 14.92
N ALA A 45 2.92 4.16 15.87
CA ALA A 45 2.96 4.94 17.10
C ALA A 45 4.17 4.63 17.99
N LEU A 46 4.68 3.40 17.99
CA LEU A 46 5.90 3.05 18.70
C LEU A 46 7.15 3.60 18.01
N LEU A 47 7.21 3.55 16.68
CA LEU A 47 8.33 4.06 15.88
C LEU A 47 8.45 5.58 15.94
N GLU A 48 7.34 6.32 15.96
CA GLU A 48 7.32 7.78 16.14
C GLU A 48 7.92 8.24 17.48
N LYS A 49 7.96 7.36 18.50
CA LYS A 49 8.56 7.69 19.81
C LYS A 49 10.09 7.62 19.82
N LEU A 50 10.70 7.06 18.78
CA LEU A 50 12.16 7.00 18.67
C LEU A 50 12.75 8.40 18.42
N PRO A 51 14.01 8.67 18.81
CA PRO A 51 14.67 9.92 18.45
C PRO A 51 14.68 10.11 16.93
N ARG A 52 14.05 11.19 16.45
CA ARG A 52 13.83 11.46 15.01
C ARG A 52 12.97 10.40 14.30
N GLY A 53 12.14 9.68 15.04
CA GLY A 53 11.13 8.78 14.49
C GLY A 53 10.18 9.52 13.55
N ARG A 54 9.94 8.92 12.39
CA ARG A 54 8.97 9.35 11.39
C ARG A 54 8.42 8.11 10.72
N THR A 55 7.11 8.09 10.52
CA THR A 55 6.39 6.98 9.91
C THR A 55 5.45 7.50 8.83
N LEU A 56 5.36 6.74 7.75
CA LEU A 56 4.37 6.90 6.70
C LEU A 56 3.85 5.51 6.37
N MET A 57 2.62 5.22 6.79
CA MET A 57 1.95 3.96 6.50
C MET A 57 1.44 3.97 5.05
N GLU A 58 1.40 2.81 4.42
CA GLU A 58 0.84 2.64 3.07
C GLU A 58 1.49 3.54 2.00
N CYS A 59 2.77 3.89 2.19
CA CYS A 59 3.53 4.72 1.25
C CYS A 59 3.61 4.04 -0.12
N SER A 60 3.24 4.77 -1.17
CA SER A 60 3.48 4.33 -2.54
C SER A 60 4.98 4.26 -2.80
N VAL A 61 5.49 3.05 -3.04
CA VAL A 61 6.89 2.80 -3.39
C VAL A 61 6.97 2.31 -4.83
N ALA A 62 7.82 2.94 -5.63
CA ALA A 62 8.23 2.37 -6.90
C ALA A 62 9.31 1.32 -6.61
N THR A 63 9.10 0.08 -7.04
CA THR A 63 10.13 -0.96 -7.02
C THR A 63 10.79 -1.01 -8.40
N PRO A 64 11.94 -0.33 -8.62
CA PRO A 64 12.68 -0.48 -9.87
C PRO A 64 13.25 -1.90 -9.98
N GLU A 65 13.53 -2.33 -11.21
CA GLU A 65 14.37 -3.50 -11.49
C GLU A 65 15.85 -3.22 -11.16
#